data_AF-A0A1C3P2T8-F1
#
_entry.id   AF-A0A1C3P2T8-F1
#
_cell.length_a   1.000
_cell.length_b   1.000
_cell.length_c   1.000
_cell.angle_alpha   90.00
_cell.angle_beta   90.00
_cell.angle_gamma   90.00
#
_symmetry.space_group_name_H-M   'P 1'
#
loop_
_entity.id
_entity.type
_entity.pdbx_description
1 polymer ?
#
loop_
_entity_poly.entity_id
_entity_poly.type
_entity_poly.pdbx_seq_one_letter_code
_entity_poly.pdbx_strand_id
1 'polypeptide(L)'
;MCSMTVRKSVVLDDAEQAALAELTEPSDEMRETLAGWAQAHGVTLSRSSESAVLRALIKVGLASLREARLEAGYRALAATATETDHAESRVAREWHVSRLPAE
;
A
#
# COMPACT_ATOMS: atom_id res chain seq x y z
N MET A 1 12.30 -18.18 -14.82
CA MET A 1 10.87 -18.30 -14.49
C MET A 1 10.08 -17.54 -15.53
N CYS A 2 9.18 -18.20 -16.28
CA CYS A 2 8.34 -17.53 -17.27
C CYS A 2 7.22 -16.79 -16.52
N SER A 3 7.25 -15.46 -16.47
CA SER A 3 6.14 -14.69 -15.90
C SER A 3 4.94 -14.80 -16.84
N MET A 4 3.94 -15.62 -16.50
CA MET A 4 2.70 -15.66 -17.27
C MET A 4 1.97 -14.32 -17.14
N THR A 5 2.06 -13.50 -18.17
CA THR A 5 1.22 -12.32 -18.32
C THR A 5 -0.12 -12.72 -18.94
N VAL A 6 -1.22 -12.45 -18.24
CA VAL A 6 -2.58 -12.63 -18.76
C VAL A 6 -3.15 -11.27 -19.12
N ARG A 7 -3.69 -11.13 -20.34
CA ARG A 7 -4.40 -9.91 -20.74
C ARG A 7 -5.81 -9.91 -20.15
N LYS A 8 -6.21 -8.79 -19.56
CA LYS A 8 -7.58 -8.50 -19.13
C LYS A 8 -8.01 -7.19 -19.77
N SER A 9 -9.23 -7.14 -20.30
CA SER A 9 -9.87 -5.92 -20.80
C SER A 9 -10.82 -5.38 -19.76
N VAL A 10 -10.80 -4.07 -19.56
CA VAL A 10 -11.73 -3.33 -18.69
C VAL A 10 -12.39 -2.28 -19.57
N VAL A 11 -13.71 -2.15 -19.45
CA VAL A 11 -14.47 -1.08 -20.10
C VAL A 11 -14.68 -0.02 -19.03
N LEU A 12 -14.29 1.22 -19.34
CA LEU A 12 -14.46 2.36 -18.44
C LEU A 12 -15.71 3.13 -18.84
N ASP A 13 -16.49 3.56 -17.87
CA ASP A 13 -17.58 4.51 -18.10
C ASP A 13 -17.04 5.94 -18.33
N ASP A 14 -17.94 6.87 -18.68
CA ASP A 14 -17.56 8.24 -19.01
C ASP A 14 -16.88 8.97 -17.84
N ALA A 15 -17.29 8.68 -16.60
CA ALA A 15 -16.71 9.30 -15.41
C ALA A 15 -15.31 8.75 -15.12
N GLU A 16 -15.12 7.44 -15.27
CA GLU A 16 -13.83 6.78 -15.14
C GLU A 16 -12.84 7.23 -16.23
N GLN A 17 -13.31 7.41 -17.45
CA GLN A 17 -12.50 7.98 -18.55
C GLN A 17 -12.07 9.41 -18.25
N ALA A 18 -12.99 10.27 -17.79
CA ALA A 18 -12.67 11.65 -17.43
C ALA A 18 -11.64 11.72 -16.29
N ALA A 19 -11.81 10.90 -15.26
CA ALA A 19 -10.85 10.81 -14.16
C ALA A 19 -9.47 10.34 -14.65
N LEU A 20 -9.41 9.34 -15.53
CA LEU A 20 -8.14 8.85 -16.07
C LEU A 20 -7.43 9.88 -16.97
N ALA A 21 -8.20 10.66 -17.73
CA ALA A 21 -7.68 11.76 -18.53
C ALA A 21 -7.02 12.83 -17.66
N GLU A 22 -7.66 13.22 -16.54
CA GLU A 22 -7.10 14.18 -15.58
C GLU A 22 -5.76 13.69 -14.98
N LEU A 23 -5.61 12.39 -14.77
CA LEU A 23 -4.37 11.82 -14.23
C LEU A 23 -3.27 11.67 -15.29
N THR A 24 -3.65 11.55 -16.56
CA THR A 24 -2.73 11.37 -17.70
C THR A 24 -2.24 12.71 -18.23
N GLU A 25 -3.14 13.70 -18.29
CA GLU A 25 -2.87 15.10 -18.64
C GLU A 25 -3.17 16.04 -17.46
N PRO A 26 -2.41 15.94 -16.34
CA PRO A 26 -2.71 16.69 -15.15
C PRO A 26 -2.32 18.17 -15.29
N SER A 27 -3.17 19.02 -14.71
CA SER A 27 -2.80 20.38 -14.33
C SER A 27 -1.55 20.37 -13.44
N ASP A 28 -0.92 21.53 -13.27
CA ASP A 28 0.29 21.62 -12.45
C ASP A 28 0.03 21.24 -10.98
N GLU A 29 -1.12 21.64 -10.43
CA GLU A 29 -1.56 21.25 -9.08
C GLU A 29 -1.77 19.73 -8.96
N MET A 30 -2.46 19.12 -9.93
CA MET A 30 -2.67 17.67 -9.95
C MET A 30 -1.34 16.92 -10.13
N ARG A 31 -0.40 17.50 -10.88
CA ARG A 31 0.93 16.92 -11.14
C ARG A 31 1.76 16.84 -9.87
N GLU A 32 1.73 17.86 -9.03
CA GLU A 32 2.36 17.87 -7.70
C GLU A 32 1.69 16.86 -6.77
N THR A 33 0.36 16.86 -6.72
CA THR A 33 -0.43 15.91 -5.93
C THR A 33 -0.09 14.46 -6.29
N LEU A 34 -0.04 14.15 -7.59
CA LEU A 34 0.34 12.83 -8.10
C LEU A 34 1.78 12.45 -7.77
N ALA A 35 2.71 13.41 -7.82
CA ALA A 35 4.11 13.16 -7.48
C ALA A 35 4.26 12.81 -5.99
N GLY A 36 3.59 13.56 -5.11
CA GLY A 36 3.57 13.27 -3.67
C GLY A 36 2.91 11.92 -3.37
N TRP A 37 1.77 11.64 -3.99
CA TRP A 37 1.10 10.34 -3.87
C TRP A 37 1.99 9.17 -4.32
N ALA A 38 2.64 9.32 -5.49
CA ALA A 38 3.52 8.30 -6.06
C ALA A 38 4.72 8.02 -5.15
N GLN A 39 5.33 9.06 -4.58
CA GLN A 39 6.41 8.94 -3.61
C GLN A 39 5.95 8.22 -2.33
N ALA A 40 4.81 8.61 -1.76
CA ALA A 40 4.26 8.01 -0.55
C ALA A 40 3.96 6.51 -0.71
N HIS A 41 3.59 6.08 -1.91
CA HIS A 41 3.27 4.67 -2.19
C HIS A 41 4.43 3.89 -2.85
N GLY A 42 5.60 4.51 -3.04
CA GLY A 42 6.77 3.88 -3.64
C GLY A 42 6.54 3.43 -5.10
N VAL A 43 5.76 4.19 -5.86
CA VAL A 43 5.41 3.85 -7.25
C VAL A 43 5.96 4.88 -8.21
N THR A 44 6.48 4.43 -9.35
CA THR A 44 6.85 5.31 -10.46
C THR A 44 5.70 5.36 -11.45
N LEU A 45 5.07 6.54 -11.59
CA LEU A 45 4.03 6.77 -12.58
C LEU A 45 4.66 7.10 -13.94
N SER A 46 4.68 6.13 -14.85
CA SER A 46 4.93 6.41 -16.26
C SER A 46 3.67 6.97 -16.90
N ARG A 47 3.60 8.29 -17.05
CA ARG A 47 2.43 8.99 -17.62
C ARG A 47 2.34 8.90 -19.15
N SER A 48 3.26 8.18 -19.78
CA SER A 48 3.29 7.94 -21.22
C SER A 48 2.11 7.12 -21.75
N SER A 49 1.28 6.54 -20.86
CA SER A 49 0.12 5.75 -21.24
C SER A 49 -0.87 5.65 -20.07
N GLU A 50 -2.15 5.84 -20.35
CA GLU A 50 -3.28 5.57 -19.45
C GLU A 50 -3.21 4.17 -18.81
N SER A 51 -2.81 3.17 -19.60
CA SER A 51 -2.65 1.80 -19.11
C SER A 51 -1.56 1.68 -18.04
N ALA A 52 -0.51 2.49 -18.10
CA ALA A 52 0.55 2.49 -17.10
C ALA A 52 0.06 3.13 -15.79
N VAL A 53 -0.72 4.22 -15.88
CA VAL A 53 -1.39 4.85 -14.73
C VAL A 53 -2.35 3.86 -14.07
N LEU A 54 -3.23 3.21 -14.84
CA LEU A 54 -4.16 2.19 -14.31
C LEU A 54 -3.43 1.03 -13.61
N ARG A 55 -2.34 0.53 -14.19
CA ARG A 55 -1.54 -0.54 -13.56
C ARG A 55 -0.94 -0.10 -12.23
N ALA A 56 -0.46 1.14 -12.14
CA ALA A 56 0.06 1.70 -10.90
C ALA A 56 -1.03 1.79 -9.84
N LEU A 57 -2.21 2.31 -10.20
CA LEU A 57 -3.36 2.40 -9.30
C LEU A 57 -3.81 1.02 -8.80
N ILE A 58 -3.92 0.02 -9.69
CA ILE A 58 -4.26 -1.36 -9.31
C ILE A 58 -3.21 -1.94 -8.35
N LYS A 59 -1.92 -1.72 -8.61
CA LYS A 59 -0.84 -2.21 -7.74
C LYS A 59 -0.95 -1.63 -6.34
N VAL A 60 -1.19 -0.32 -6.22
CA VAL A 60 -1.36 0.35 -4.92
C VAL A 60 -2.63 -0.14 -4.23
N GLY A 61 -3.77 -0.18 -4.93
CA GLY A 61 -5.03 -0.66 -4.35
C GLY A 61 -4.93 -2.09 -3.80
N LEU A 62 -4.27 -3.00 -4.53
CA LEU A 62 -4.01 -4.35 -4.05
C LEU A 62 -3.06 -4.38 -2.84
N ALA A 63 -2.07 -3.50 -2.78
CA ALA A 63 -1.20 -3.37 -1.61
C ALA A 63 -1.99 -2.89 -0.39
N SER A 64 -2.81 -1.85 -0.54
CA SER A 64 -3.65 -1.30 0.54
C SER A 64 -4.64 -2.34 1.07
N LEU A 65 -5.25 -3.15 0.20
CA LEU A 65 -6.13 -4.25 0.63
C LEU A 65 -5.39 -5.34 1.42
N ARG A 66 -4.14 -5.64 1.05
CA ARG A 66 -3.30 -6.60 1.80
C ARG A 66 -2.95 -6.05 3.17
N GLU A 67 -2.57 -4.77 3.23
CA GLU A 67 -2.25 -4.09 4.50
C GLU A 67 -3.45 -4.07 5.43
N ALA A 68 -4.63 -3.66 4.93
CA ALA A 68 -5.86 -3.66 5.72
C ALA A 68 -6.23 -5.06 6.26
N ARG A 69 -5.97 -6.11 5.47
CA ARG A 69 -6.16 -7.50 5.92
C ARG A 69 -5.17 -7.89 7.02
N LEU A 70 -3.90 -7.50 6.91
CA LEU A 70 -2.90 -7.75 7.94
C LEU A 70 -3.25 -7.03 9.24
N GLU A 71 -3.62 -5.75 9.15
CA GLU A 71 -4.03 -4.95 10.29
C GLU A 71 -5.25 -5.57 11.00
N ALA A 72 -6.26 -6.02 10.25
CA ALA A 72 -7.41 -6.72 10.80
C ALA A 72 -6.99 -8.02 11.53
N GLY A 73 -6.04 -8.77 10.96
CA GLY A 73 -5.49 -9.97 11.58
C GLY A 73 -4.76 -9.68 12.89
N TYR A 74 -3.89 -8.65 12.91
CA TYR A 74 -3.20 -8.22 14.12
C TYR A 74 -4.16 -7.72 15.19
N ARG A 75 -5.22 -6.99 14.80
CA ARG A 75 -6.27 -6.55 15.72
C ARG A 75 -7.00 -7.73 16.35
N ALA A 76 -7.31 -8.76 15.57
CA ALA A 76 -7.94 -9.98 16.07
C ALA A 76 -7.02 -10.73 17.04
N LEU A 77 -5.74 -10.89 16.70
CA LEU A 77 -4.74 -11.52 17.59
C LEU A 77 -4.59 -10.75 18.91
N ALA A 78 -4.50 -9.42 18.83
CA ALA A 78 -4.43 -8.58 20.02
C ALA A 78 -5.68 -8.69 20.90
N ALA A 79 -6.87 -8.81 20.30
CA ALA A 79 -8.11 -8.99 21.04
C ALA A 79 -8.20 -10.35 21.76
N THR A 80 -7.47 -11.36 21.29
CA THR A 80 -7.40 -12.69 21.92
C THR A 80 -6.25 -12.84 22.92
N ALA A 81 -5.40 -11.82 23.07
CA ALA A 81 -4.26 -11.89 23.96
C ALA A 81 -4.72 -11.97 25.43
N THR A 82 -4.10 -12.89 26.17
CA THR A 82 -4.36 -13.10 27.59
C THR A 82 -3.40 -12.28 28.45
N GLU A 83 -3.71 -12.13 29.74
CA GLU A 83 -2.79 -11.47 30.67
C GLU A 83 -1.43 -12.20 30.77
N THR A 84 -1.42 -13.53 30.57
CA THR A 84 -0.19 -14.31 30.48
C THR A 84 0.65 -13.90 29.26
N ASP A 85 0.03 -13.75 28.09
CA ASP A 85 0.73 -13.30 26.86
C ASP A 85 1.31 -11.89 27.03
N HIS A 86 0.58 -11.02 27.74
CA HIS A 86 1.05 -9.68 28.09
C HIS A 86 2.22 -9.73 29.07
N ALA A 87 2.18 -10.59 30.09
CA ALA A 87 3.26 -10.78 31.05
C ALA A 87 4.54 -11.29 30.38
N GLU A 88 4.42 -12.31 29.51
CA GLU A 88 5.56 -12.84 28.75
C GLU A 88 6.15 -11.78 27.80
N SER A 89 5.29 -11.00 27.14
CA SER A 89 5.74 -9.89 26.28
C SER A 89 6.50 -8.80 27.05
N ARG A 90 6.11 -8.51 28.31
CA ARG A 90 6.83 -7.55 29.16
C ARG A 90 8.22 -8.06 29.52
N VAL A 91 8.32 -9.31 29.97
CA VAL A 91 9.60 -9.94 30.31
C VAL A 91 10.52 -10.01 29.10
N ALA A 92 10.00 -10.36 27.92
CA ALA A 92 10.77 -10.39 26.68
C ALA A 92 11.32 -8.99 26.30
N ARG A 93 10.52 -7.92 26.48
CA ARG A 93 10.95 -6.54 26.26
C ARG A 93 12.04 -6.12 27.26
N GLU A 94 11.86 -6.40 28.54
CA GLU A 94 12.85 -6.10 29.58
C GLU A 94 14.19 -6.81 29.31
N TRP A 95 14.14 -8.07 28.86
CA TRP A 95 15.31 -8.85 28.44
C TRP A 95 15.99 -8.34 27.17
N HIS A 96 15.26 -7.66 26.30
CA HIS A 96 15.83 -7.06 25.10
C HIS A 96 16.52 -5.74 25.44
N VAL A 97 15.87 -4.89 26.24
CA VAL A 97 16.42 -3.61 26.72
C VAL A 97 17.69 -3.84 27.54
N SER A 98 17.72 -4.85 28.42
CA SER A 98 18.90 -5.15 29.24
C SER A 98 20.11 -5.67 28.44
N ARG A 99 19.92 -6.09 27.19
CA ARG A 99 20.99 -6.54 26.28
C ARG A 99 21.52 -5.44 25.35
N LEU A 100 20.85 -4.30 25.27
CA LEU A 100 21.36 -3.16 24.53
C LEU A 100 22.42 -2.45 25.40
N PRO A 101 23.62 -2.17 24.87
CA PRO A 101 24.63 -1.42 25.61
C PRO A 101 24.08 -0.02 25.93
N ALA A 102 24.35 0.45 27.16
CA ALA A 102 24.08 1.84 27.51
C ALA A 102 24.97 2.75 26.66
N GLU A 103 24.36 3.60 25.84
CA GLU A 103 25.05 4.68 25.10
C GLU A 103 25.59 5.76 26.04
#